data_AF-A0A9D6LGB5-F1
#
_entry.id   AF-A0A9D6LGB5-F1
#
_cell.length_a   1.000
_cell.length_b   1.000
_cell.length_c   1.000
_cell.angle_alpha   90.00
_cell.angle_beta   90.00
_cell.angle_gamma   90.00
#
_symmetry.space_group_name_H-M   'P 1'
#
loop_
_entity.id
_entity.type
_entity.pdbx_description
1 polymer ?
#
loop_
_entity_poly.entity_id
_entity_poly.type
_entity_poly.pdbx_seq_one_letter_code
_entity_poly.pdbx_strand_id
1 'polypeptide(L)'
;MFFKTLFGICLLRANPQDLPVSPAWMFGAIVAYAVMDVIGVLDVLTLSGALLAAAVDTFMLVGATQLVLRSRHLPNRIPQTLTALGGSGAILSFIAWALAALTPGLEQWIWGLFMLWYILVFGHVLRHSLSISLAMAVALSLLYLILSMSITGLFVNPVSTEH
;
A
#
# COMPACT_ATOMS: atom_id res chain seq x y z
N MET A 1 20.19 -7.50 3.55
CA MET A 1 20.06 -6.89 2.21
C MET A 1 18.61 -6.51 1.89
N PHE A 2 17.66 -7.43 2.06
CA PHE A 2 16.22 -7.21 1.82
C PHE A 2 15.65 -5.90 2.39
N PHE A 3 15.71 -5.69 3.71
CA PHE A 3 15.17 -4.48 4.34
C PHE A 3 15.81 -3.19 3.81
N LYS A 4 17.12 -3.19 3.56
CA LYS A 4 17.82 -2.05 2.94
C LYS A 4 17.23 -1.70 1.58
N THR A 5 16.91 -2.70 0.76
CA THR A 5 16.25 -2.49 -0.53
C THR A 5 14.83 -1.94 -0.35
N LEU A 6 14.03 -2.48 0.58
CA LEU A 6 12.69 -1.95 0.86
C LEU A 6 12.70 -0.48 1.32
N PHE A 7 13.59 -0.13 2.25
CA PHE A 7 13.79 1.27 2.62
C PHE A 7 14.28 2.11 1.44
N GLY A 8 15.16 1.56 0.61
CA GLY A 8 15.57 2.18 -0.65
C GLY A 8 14.39 2.46 -1.58
N ILE A 9 13.42 1.55 -1.69
CA ILE A 9 12.20 1.72 -2.49
C ILE A 9 11.33 2.85 -1.88
N CYS A 10 11.15 2.86 -0.56
CA CYS A 10 10.41 3.94 0.13
C CYS A 10 11.06 5.32 -0.04
N LEU A 11 12.38 5.35 -0.28
CA LEU A 11 13.16 6.55 -0.57
C LEU A 11 13.32 6.83 -2.07
N LEU A 12 12.66 6.06 -2.95
CA LEU A 12 12.75 6.15 -4.42
C LEU A 12 14.16 5.90 -4.99
N ARG A 13 15.03 5.20 -4.24
CA ARG A 13 16.45 4.93 -4.54
C ARG A 13 16.74 3.49 -4.97
N ALA A 14 15.79 2.58 -4.80
CA ALA A 14 15.90 1.19 -5.23
C ALA A 14 14.68 0.78 -6.05
N ASN A 15 14.83 -0.28 -6.83
CA ASN A 15 13.80 -0.78 -7.72
C ASN A 15 13.20 -2.09 -7.19
N PRO A 16 11.95 -2.42 -7.55
CA PRO A 16 11.34 -3.71 -7.19
C PRO A 16 12.17 -4.90 -7.67
N GLN A 17 12.88 -4.75 -8.79
CA GLN A 17 13.72 -5.78 -9.40
C GLN A 17 14.95 -6.14 -8.55
N ASP A 18 15.36 -5.25 -7.62
CA ASP A 18 16.47 -5.47 -6.70
C ASP A 18 16.07 -6.36 -5.51
N LEU A 19 14.78 -6.68 -5.36
CA LEU A 19 14.29 -7.62 -4.35
C LEU A 19 14.48 -9.07 -4.80
N PRO A 20 14.75 -10.00 -3.87
CA PRO A 20 14.87 -11.42 -4.21
C PRO A 20 13.54 -11.96 -4.74
N VAL A 21 13.59 -12.80 -5.77
CA VAL A 21 12.41 -13.55 -6.26
C VAL A 21 12.12 -14.68 -5.26
N SER A 22 11.27 -14.39 -4.27
CA SER A 22 10.94 -15.34 -3.20
C SER A 22 9.47 -15.21 -2.80
N PRO A 23 8.66 -16.28 -2.96
CA PRO A 23 7.28 -16.30 -2.49
C PRO A 23 7.15 -16.07 -0.98
N ALA A 24 8.14 -16.50 -0.18
CA ALA A 24 8.13 -16.30 1.27
C ALA A 24 8.23 -14.81 1.64
N TRP A 25 9.14 -14.06 1.01
CA TRP A 25 9.26 -12.61 1.23
C TRP A 25 8.04 -11.85 0.73
N MET A 26 7.48 -12.26 -0.41
CA MET A 26 6.22 -11.72 -0.92
C MET A 26 5.09 -11.91 0.07
N PHE A 27 4.90 -13.14 0.56
CA PHE A 27 3.84 -13.44 1.51
C PHE A 27 4.03 -12.67 2.83
N GLY A 28 5.26 -12.63 3.35
CA GLY A 28 5.58 -11.84 4.55
C GLY A 28 5.29 -10.35 4.38
N ALA A 29 5.58 -9.77 3.22
CA ALA A 29 5.29 -8.38 2.92
C ALA A 29 3.78 -8.09 2.84
N ILE A 30 3.00 -8.99 2.22
CA ILE A 30 1.54 -8.89 2.15
C ILE A 30 0.92 -9.01 3.54
N VAL A 31 1.39 -9.95 4.37
CA VAL A 31 0.91 -10.09 5.75
C VAL A 31 1.25 -8.85 6.57
N ALA A 32 2.47 -8.33 6.46
CA ALA A 32 2.87 -7.10 7.15
C ALA A 32 2.00 -5.91 6.73
N TYR A 33 1.68 -5.80 5.44
CA TYR A 33 0.77 -4.79 4.91
C TYR A 33 -0.61 -4.91 5.55
N ALA A 34 -1.24 -6.09 5.47
CA ALA A 34 -2.55 -6.34 6.05
C ALA A 34 -2.62 -6.05 7.55
N VAL A 35 -1.57 -6.42 8.31
CA VAL A 35 -1.49 -6.13 9.75
C VAL A 35 -1.43 -4.62 10.01
N MET A 36 -0.62 -3.89 9.25
CA MET A 36 -0.53 -2.43 9.41
C MET A 36 -1.81 -1.72 8.98
N ASP A 37 -2.51 -2.22 7.96
CA ASP A 37 -3.82 -1.70 7.57
C ASP A 37 -4.87 -1.89 8.68
N VAL A 38 -4.91 -3.07 9.32
CA VAL A 38 -5.78 -3.27 10.50
C VAL A 38 -5.44 -2.25 11.57
N ILE A 39 -4.17 -2.15 11.98
CA ILE A 39 -3.74 -1.24 13.05
C ILE A 39 -4.10 0.21 12.71
N GLY A 40 -3.91 0.63 11.46
CA GLY A 40 -4.14 2.00 11.02
C GLY A 40 -5.60 2.46 11.08
N VAL A 41 -6.56 1.54 11.20
CA VAL A 41 -8.00 1.87 11.22
C VAL A 41 -8.71 1.46 12.51
N LEU A 42 -8.01 0.85 13.49
CA LEU A 42 -8.61 0.44 14.77
C LEU A 42 -9.16 1.60 15.61
N ASP A 43 -8.66 2.82 15.40
CA ASP A 43 -9.16 4.02 16.08
C ASP A 43 -10.52 4.49 15.52
N VAL A 44 -10.92 3.99 14.35
CA VAL A 44 -12.13 4.42 13.62
C VAL A 44 -13.15 3.29 13.49
N LEU A 45 -12.68 2.04 13.36
CA LEU A 45 -13.50 0.87 13.07
C LEU A 45 -13.45 -0.16 14.22
N THR A 46 -14.50 -0.97 14.33
CA THR A 46 -14.48 -2.17 15.17
C THR A 46 -13.44 -3.16 14.63
N LEU A 47 -12.96 -4.09 15.47
CA LEU A 47 -12.00 -5.12 15.04
C LEU A 47 -12.48 -5.91 13.81
N SER A 48 -13.76 -6.29 13.76
CA SER A 48 -14.33 -6.99 12.61
C SER A 48 -14.37 -6.11 11.36
N GLY A 49 -14.70 -4.83 11.50
CA GLY A 49 -14.65 -3.85 10.41
C GLY A 49 -13.23 -3.63 9.89
N ALA A 50 -12.27 -3.49 10.79
CA ALA A 50 -10.84 -3.33 10.47
C ALA A 50 -10.29 -4.55 9.73
N LEU A 51 -10.63 -5.77 10.19
CA LEU A 51 -10.24 -7.01 9.51
C LEU A 51 -10.85 -7.12 8.11
N LEU A 52 -12.13 -6.75 7.94
CA LEU A 52 -12.78 -6.76 6.64
C LEU A 52 -12.16 -5.72 5.70
N ALA A 53 -11.94 -4.49 6.18
CA ALA A 53 -11.31 -3.41 5.42
C ALA A 53 -9.91 -3.81 4.94
N ALA A 54 -9.05 -4.29 5.84
CA ALA A 54 -7.71 -4.73 5.50
C ALA A 54 -7.70 -5.94 4.54
N ALA A 55 -8.65 -6.88 4.69
CA ALA A 55 -8.79 -7.99 3.76
C ALA A 55 -9.16 -7.49 2.36
N VAL A 56 -10.18 -6.63 2.25
CA VAL A 56 -10.62 -6.04 0.98
C VAL A 56 -9.49 -5.27 0.31
N ASP A 57 -8.79 -4.41 1.04
CA ASP A 57 -7.67 -3.63 0.49
C ASP A 57 -6.53 -4.56 0.03
N THR A 58 -6.14 -5.53 0.85
CA THR A 58 -5.10 -6.51 0.50
C THR A 58 -5.48 -7.32 -0.74
N PHE A 59 -6.73 -7.77 -0.86
CA PHE A 59 -7.21 -8.46 -2.07
C PHE A 59 -7.19 -7.53 -3.28
N MET A 60 -7.54 -6.25 -3.12
CA MET A 60 -7.40 -5.26 -4.17
C MET A 60 -5.95 -5.06 -4.61
N LEU A 61 -5.02 -4.93 -3.67
CA LEU A 61 -3.59 -4.78 -3.95
C LEU A 61 -3.07 -5.96 -4.77
N VAL A 62 -3.35 -7.18 -4.30
CA VAL A 62 -2.92 -8.42 -4.96
C VAL A 62 -3.59 -8.57 -6.33
N GLY A 63 -4.92 -8.42 -6.37
CA GLY A 63 -5.71 -8.57 -7.59
C GLY A 63 -5.35 -7.55 -8.67
N ALA A 64 -5.27 -6.26 -8.31
CA ALA A 64 -4.89 -5.19 -9.23
C ALA A 64 -3.48 -5.39 -9.78
N THR A 65 -2.52 -5.75 -8.92
CA THR A 65 -1.13 -6.02 -9.34
C THR A 65 -1.07 -7.20 -10.31
N GLN A 66 -1.78 -8.30 -10.01
CA GLN A 66 -1.84 -9.45 -10.90
C GLN A 66 -2.51 -9.10 -12.23
N LEU A 67 -3.64 -8.39 -12.21
CA LEU A 67 -4.38 -7.99 -13.41
C LEU A 67 -3.53 -7.11 -14.33
N VAL A 68 -2.89 -6.09 -13.77
CA VAL A 68 -2.10 -5.11 -14.54
C VAL A 68 -0.81 -5.74 -15.08
N LEU A 69 -0.13 -6.59 -14.31
CA LEU A 69 1.08 -7.27 -14.82
C LEU A 69 0.75 -8.36 -15.85
N ARG A 70 -0.35 -9.12 -15.68
CA ARG A 70 -0.76 -10.15 -16.64
C ARG A 70 -1.25 -9.54 -17.95
N SER A 71 -2.03 -8.46 -17.91
CA SER A 71 -2.44 -7.75 -19.13
C SER A 71 -1.26 -7.17 -19.92
N ARG A 72 -0.14 -6.90 -19.23
CA ARG A 72 1.13 -6.48 -19.83
C ARG A 72 2.09 -7.62 -20.18
N HIS A 73 1.69 -8.89 -20.01
CA HIS A 73 2.53 -10.07 -20.25
C HIS A 73 3.82 -10.10 -19.40
N LEU A 74 3.75 -9.58 -18.17
CA LEU A 74 4.87 -9.50 -17.22
C LEU A 74 4.63 -10.33 -15.92
N PRO A 75 4.11 -11.58 -15.97
CA PRO A 75 3.80 -12.35 -14.76
C PRO A 75 5.04 -12.65 -13.91
N ASN A 76 6.22 -12.74 -14.52
CA ASN A 76 7.49 -13.02 -13.83
C ASN A 76 7.86 -11.92 -12.80
N ARG A 77 7.30 -10.71 -12.94
CA ARG A 77 7.55 -9.57 -12.04
C ARG A 77 6.57 -9.50 -10.87
N ILE A 78 5.57 -10.38 -10.82
CA ILE A 78 4.52 -10.35 -9.78
C ILE A 78 5.13 -10.49 -8.37
N PRO A 79 6.01 -11.47 -8.07
CA PRO A 79 6.51 -11.64 -6.71
C PRO A 79 7.25 -10.42 -6.19
N GLN A 80 8.16 -9.87 -7.00
CA GLN A 80 8.93 -8.67 -6.66
C GLN A 80 8.03 -7.43 -6.53
N THR A 81 7.03 -7.27 -7.40
CA THR A 81 6.12 -6.12 -7.35
C THR A 81 5.23 -6.17 -6.12
N LEU A 82 4.65 -7.33 -5.80
CA LEU A 82 3.85 -7.50 -4.58
C LEU A 82 4.70 -7.36 -3.31
N THR A 83 5.93 -7.86 -3.32
CA THR A 83 6.87 -7.67 -2.20
C THR A 83 7.20 -6.19 -2.02
N ALA A 84 7.44 -5.46 -3.11
CA ALA A 84 7.73 -4.04 -3.08
C ALA A 84 6.52 -3.24 -2.59
N LEU A 85 5.35 -3.41 -3.20
CA LEU A 85 4.14 -2.66 -2.84
C LEU A 85 3.68 -2.97 -1.41
N GLY A 86 3.57 -4.25 -1.04
CA GLY A 86 3.16 -4.65 0.31
C GLY A 86 4.20 -4.22 1.36
N GLY A 87 5.49 -4.39 1.07
CA GLY A 87 6.56 -4.02 1.99
C GLY A 87 6.67 -2.52 2.19
N SER A 88 6.62 -1.72 1.12
CA SER A 88 6.62 -0.26 1.22
C SER A 88 5.33 0.26 1.83
N GLY A 89 4.18 -0.33 1.47
CA GLY A 89 2.88 -0.01 2.06
C GLY A 89 2.91 -0.22 3.57
N ALA A 90 3.40 -1.37 4.04
CA ALA A 90 3.52 -1.65 5.48
C ALA A 90 4.42 -0.64 6.20
N ILE A 91 5.58 -0.30 5.62
CA ILE A 91 6.49 0.70 6.19
C ILE A 91 5.82 2.07 6.27
N LEU A 92 5.15 2.49 5.20
CA LEU A 92 4.47 3.78 5.16
C LEU A 92 3.27 3.82 6.11
N SER A 93 2.45 2.78 6.17
CA SER A 93 1.34 2.66 7.13
C SER A 93 1.84 2.68 8.57
N PHE A 94 2.96 2.02 8.87
CA PHE A 94 3.61 2.10 10.18
C PHE A 94 4.07 3.54 10.51
N ILE A 95 4.70 4.24 9.56
CA ILE A 95 5.13 5.63 9.75
C ILE A 95 3.92 6.54 9.98
N ALA A 96 2.84 6.36 9.21
CA ALA A 96 1.60 7.12 9.39
C ALA A 96 1.02 6.89 10.79
N TRP A 97 0.88 5.64 11.21
CA TRP A 97 0.39 5.29 12.54
C TRP A 97 1.27 5.89 13.65
N ALA A 98 2.59 5.74 13.56
CA ALA A 98 3.52 6.31 14.53
C ALA A 98 3.45 7.85 14.58
N LEU A 99 3.31 8.50 13.42
CA LEU A 99 3.18 9.95 13.32
C LEU A 99 1.88 10.43 13.98
N ALA A 100 0.76 9.75 13.74
CA ALA A 100 -0.51 10.04 14.41
C ALA A 100 -0.41 9.91 15.94
N ALA A 101 0.25 8.85 16.43
CA ALA A 101 0.40 8.59 17.86
C ALA A 101 1.34 9.58 18.57
N LEU A 102 2.45 9.96 17.92
CA LEU A 102 3.49 10.81 18.51
C LEU A 102 3.21 12.31 18.36
N THR A 103 2.40 12.70 17.37
CA THR A 103 2.10 14.11 17.07
C THR A 103 0.59 14.36 16.98
N PRO A 104 -0.15 14.20 18.10
CA PRO A 104 -1.56 14.55 18.13
C PRO A 104 -1.74 16.04 17.79
N GLY A 105 -2.59 16.35 16.82
CA GLY A 105 -2.78 17.72 16.32
C GLY A 105 -1.84 18.13 15.19
N LEU A 106 -1.17 17.16 14.53
CA LEU A 106 -0.39 17.43 13.33
C LEU A 106 -1.24 18.14 12.25
N GLU A 107 -0.66 19.17 11.64
CA GLU A 107 -1.32 19.97 10.63
C GLU A 107 -1.76 19.15 9.41
N GLN A 108 -2.98 19.41 8.91
CA GLN A 108 -3.60 18.65 7.82
C GLN A 108 -2.76 18.64 6.52
N TRP A 109 -2.02 19.71 6.24
CA TRP A 109 -1.16 19.78 5.05
C TRP A 109 0.01 18.78 5.10
N ILE A 110 0.47 18.40 6.29
CA ILE A 110 1.53 17.39 6.46
C ILE A 110 1.01 16.01 6.04
N TRP A 111 -0.24 15.67 6.41
CA TRP A 111 -0.91 14.47 5.93
C TRP A 111 -1.06 14.47 4.40
N GLY A 112 -1.36 15.62 3.81
CA GLY A 112 -1.40 15.78 2.35
C GLY A 112 -0.04 15.49 1.69
N LEU A 113 1.06 15.99 2.26
CA LEU A 113 2.41 15.69 1.77
C LEU A 113 2.78 14.21 1.95
N PHE A 114 2.39 13.60 3.07
CA PHE A 114 2.60 12.19 3.32
C PHE A 114 1.84 11.32 2.31
N MET A 115 0.58 11.67 2.02
CA MET A 115 -0.23 10.99 1.00
C MET A 115 0.38 11.15 -0.40
N LEU A 116 0.90 12.33 -0.74
CA LEU A 116 1.64 12.54 -1.98
C LEU A 116 2.88 11.64 -2.05
N TRP A 117 3.63 11.53 -0.95
CA TRP A 117 4.78 10.63 -0.87
C TRP A 117 4.39 9.17 -1.05
N TYR A 118 3.30 8.73 -0.42
CA TYR A 118 2.74 7.39 -0.58
C TYR A 118 2.44 7.07 -2.06
N ILE A 119 1.74 7.98 -2.74
CA ILE A 119 1.41 7.86 -4.17
C ILE A 119 2.68 7.79 -5.02
N LEU A 120 3.69 8.61 -4.70
CA LEU A 120 4.97 8.60 -5.42
C LEU A 120 5.74 7.29 -5.24
N VAL A 121 5.74 6.70 -4.04
CA VAL A 121 6.38 5.40 -3.80
C VAL A 121 5.68 4.28 -4.57
N PHE A 122 4.34 4.22 -4.51
CA PHE A 122 3.57 3.25 -5.29
C PHE A 122 3.77 3.45 -6.79
N GLY A 123 3.76 4.71 -7.25
CA GLY A 123 4.01 5.07 -8.64
C GLY A 123 5.41 4.68 -9.10
N HIS A 124 6.43 4.89 -8.26
CA HIS A 124 7.79 4.46 -8.54
C HIS A 124 7.92 2.94 -8.67
N VAL A 125 7.24 2.17 -7.82
CA VAL A 125 7.19 0.71 -7.93
C VAL A 125 6.51 0.30 -9.24
N LEU A 126 5.31 0.80 -9.52
CA LEU A 126 4.55 0.46 -10.73
C LEU A 126 5.28 0.87 -12.02
N ARG A 127 5.97 2.02 -12.01
CA ARG A 127 6.79 2.49 -13.13
C ARG A 127 7.81 1.44 -13.54
N HIS A 128 8.59 0.93 -12.58
CA HIS A 128 9.65 -0.04 -12.83
C HIS A 128 9.11 -1.46 -13.09
N SER A 129 7.99 -1.81 -12.47
CA SER A 129 7.34 -3.10 -12.70
C SER A 129 6.72 -3.20 -14.08
N LEU A 130 6.07 -2.14 -14.57
CA LEU A 130 5.34 -2.10 -15.84
C LEU A 130 6.13 -1.49 -17.00
N SER A 131 7.33 -0.96 -16.73
CA SER A 131 8.15 -0.26 -17.72
C SER A 131 7.41 0.91 -18.39
N ILE A 132 6.63 1.68 -17.63
CA ILE A 132 5.84 2.83 -18.12
C ILE A 132 6.45 4.16 -17.65
N SER A 133 5.91 5.28 -18.14
CA SER A 133 6.32 6.61 -17.66
C SER A 133 5.91 6.83 -16.20
N LEU A 134 6.65 7.67 -15.48
CA LEU A 134 6.33 8.00 -14.08
C LEU A 134 4.92 8.61 -13.96
N ALA A 135 4.54 9.49 -14.91
CA ALA A 135 3.22 10.12 -14.92
C ALA A 135 2.09 9.07 -15.00
N MET A 136 2.20 8.09 -15.89
CA MET A 136 1.23 7.00 -15.99
C MET A 136 1.19 6.14 -14.73
N ALA A 137 2.35 5.87 -14.12
CA ALA A 137 2.41 5.06 -12.91
C ALA A 137 1.83 5.78 -11.68
N VAL A 138 2.06 7.09 -11.55
CA VAL A 138 1.44 7.94 -10.53
C VAL A 138 -0.08 8.00 -10.74
N ALA A 139 -0.54 8.16 -11.99
CA ALA A 139 -1.97 8.12 -12.30
C ALA A 139 -2.61 6.77 -11.93
N LEU A 140 -1.94 5.65 -12.22
CA LEU A 140 -2.40 4.32 -11.80
C LEU A 140 -2.43 4.16 -10.28
N SER A 141 -1.44 4.72 -9.58
CA SER A 141 -1.38 4.67 -8.10
C SER A 141 -2.49 5.49 -7.47
N LEU A 142 -2.77 6.67 -8.02
CA LEU A 142 -3.89 7.51 -7.61
C LEU A 142 -5.23 6.82 -7.88
N LEU A 143 -5.39 6.22 -9.06
CA LEU A 143 -6.59 5.45 -9.39
C LEU A 143 -6.80 4.28 -8.42
N TYR A 144 -5.74 3.53 -8.12
CA TYR A 144 -5.78 2.45 -7.12
C TYR A 144 -6.26 2.98 -5.77
N LEU A 145 -5.69 4.09 -5.30
CA LEU A 145 -6.02 4.69 -4.00
C LEU A 145 -7.49 5.13 -3.92
N ILE A 146 -7.98 5.78 -4.98
CA ILE A 146 -9.39 6.20 -5.08
C ILE A 146 -10.32 4.98 -5.04
N LEU A 147 -10.00 3.94 -5.83
CA LEU A 147 -10.80 2.71 -5.86
C LEU A 147 -10.78 1.98 -4.51
N SER A 148 -9.62 1.89 -3.85
CA SER A 148 -9.47 1.26 -2.54
C SER A 148 -10.32 1.98 -1.50
N MET A 149 -10.23 3.30 -1.43
CA MET A 149 -11.05 4.11 -0.52
C MET A 149 -12.54 3.98 -0.82
N SER A 150 -12.92 3.99 -2.10
CA SER A 150 -14.32 3.87 -2.53
C SER A 150 -14.90 2.51 -2.14
N ILE A 151 -14.18 1.42 -2.43
CA ILE A 151 -14.62 0.05 -2.17
C ILE A 151 -14.63 -0.22 -0.67
N THR A 152 -13.57 0.13 0.05
CA THR A 152 -13.49 -0.04 1.51
C THR A 152 -14.59 0.75 2.20
N GLY A 153 -14.87 1.98 1.75
CA GLY A 153 -15.96 2.82 2.26
C GLY A 153 -17.35 2.21 2.11
N LEU A 154 -17.59 1.32 1.14
CA LEU A 154 -18.86 0.59 1.01
C LEU A 154 -19.07 -0.44 2.14
N PHE A 155 -18.00 -0.95 2.72
CA PHE A 155 -18.04 -1.95 3.79
C PHE A 155 -17.95 -1.34 5.19
N VAL A 156 -17.45 -0.11 5.27
CA VAL A 156 -17.46 0.70 6.49
C VAL A 156 -18.85 1.27 6.69
N ASN A 157 -19.71 0.54 7.42
CA ASN A 157 -20.89 1.15 8.02
C ASN A 157 -20.43 2.08 9.14
N PRO A 158 -20.84 3.37 9.18
CA PRO A 158 -20.65 4.17 10.38
C PRO A 158 -21.36 3.44 11.52
N VAL A 159 -20.68 3.32 12.67
CA VAL A 159 -21.32 2.85 13.91
C VAL A 159 -22.60 3.66 14.05
N SER A 160 -23.76 3.00 14.03
CA SER A 160 -25.03 3.61 14.34
C SER A 160 -24.85 4.31 15.68
N THR A 161 -24.74 5.63 15.66
CA THR A 161 -24.82 6.45 16.86
C THR A 161 -26.20 6.19 17.43
N GLU A 162 -26.27 5.31 18.43
CA GLU A 162 -27.46 5.18 19.26
C GLU A 162 -27.66 6.54 19.94
N HIS A 163 -28.65 7.28 19.43
CA HIS A 163 -29.26 8.42 20.09
C HIS A 163 -30.63 8.00 20.58
#